data_AF-A0A136IW50-F1
#
_entry.id   AF-A0A136IW50-F1
#
_cell.length_a   1.000
_cell.length_b   1.000
_cell.length_c   1.000
_cell.angle_alpha   90.00
_cell.angle_beta   90.00
_cell.angle_gamma   90.00
#
_symmetry.space_group_name_H-M   'P 1'
#
loop_
_entity.id
_entity.type
_entity.pdbx_description
1 polymer ?
#
loop_
_entity_poly.entity_id
_entity_poly.type
_entity_poly.pdbx_seq_one_letter_code
_entity_poly.pdbx_strand_id
1 'polypeptide(L)'
;MHRLTLLTALAAIAAAAAGPPTPDVVVQSSLPTPLSGHAPSSSELNHDSRVPDVAAATGPAQLFQVAPPIQVPTGKKVCTAVLMEHSFNNTRGRPFIAQYKPPKCKFDRVVIHFNVSVRGQQNDRTGVMYLDNTEVWRTMTPQTTPDGAQWHWDKDMTHYLSLWRQPRTLRFDLVDGTIAGPSIDAINTTLTATFFRGDRGKAISAPADLIIPISNRPGYDGEPMHFIWPEQNATNTISFPRNANRAVFSLSAQARDQEKFWWSNLANLTMARYFGRPAHVAWREIQILIDGELAGVSWPYPTVFAGDVVSQLHRPVVGINTFDIREHEIDITPWLPQLCNGRNHTFTIQDPNSSFQAIEKVTAHTFLNVTSAKVITEKSAGPATWSQELWAKNTVSFYEYGLLNINTVNITGIDSTRTGAGMQYTAKYHYPLFYKSTSTIAEPEEDVTSETEVFQGLKLDIKGSAVFPLGMESYQPKDKTRSFRGARLDTSWESIAIVHRVKDNSTTDVGASQVQAFNLWGVVDGPSSGSSAIERLYHRFVKSVNSTIVSDE
;
A
#
# COMPACT_ATOMS: atom_id res chain seq x y z
N MET A 1 -24.22 10.54 19.52
CA MET A 1 -23.14 11.56 19.32
C MET A 1 -22.28 11.12 18.14
N HIS A 2 -21.46 11.99 17.51
CA HIS A 2 -20.83 11.68 16.21
C HIS A 2 -19.38 11.16 16.38
N ARG A 3 -19.02 10.08 15.66
CA ARG A 3 -17.66 9.59 15.44
C ARG A 3 -17.11 10.16 14.13
N LEU A 4 -15.90 10.71 14.16
CA LEU A 4 -15.26 11.29 12.97
C LEU A 4 -14.11 10.40 12.50
N THR A 5 -13.95 10.28 11.20
CA THR A 5 -12.69 9.87 10.58
C THR A 5 -12.27 11.00 9.65
N LEU A 6 -11.07 11.53 9.83
CA LEU A 6 -10.48 12.43 8.86
C LEU A 6 -9.74 11.59 7.85
N LEU A 7 -10.03 11.84 6.59
CA LEU A 7 -9.35 11.17 5.53
C LEU A 7 -8.40 12.13 4.86
N THR A 8 -7.17 11.71 4.72
CA THR A 8 -6.17 12.48 4.01
C THR A 8 -5.80 11.73 2.75
N ALA A 9 -6.04 12.42 1.64
CA ALA A 9 -5.53 12.03 0.34
C ALA A 9 -4.10 12.53 0.29
N LEU A 10 -3.16 11.58 0.39
CA LEU A 10 -1.78 11.64 -0.05
C LEU A 10 -1.02 12.97 0.03
N ALA A 11 0.03 13.00 0.85
CA ALA A 11 1.27 13.69 0.50
C ALA A 11 2.07 12.80 -0.46
N ALA A 12 2.07 13.12 -1.76
CA ALA A 12 2.90 12.43 -2.72
C ALA A 12 4.29 13.00 -2.56
N ILE A 13 5.11 12.45 -1.67
CA ILE A 13 6.51 12.87 -1.55
C ILE A 13 7.24 12.42 -2.82
N ALA A 14 7.36 13.33 -3.77
CA ALA A 14 8.26 13.38 -4.90
C ALA A 14 9.41 14.32 -4.58
N ALA A 15 10.51 13.84 -4.00
CA ALA A 15 11.72 14.64 -3.96
C ALA A 15 12.24 14.82 -5.41
N ALA A 16 12.01 15.99 -6.02
CA ALA A 16 12.69 16.35 -7.26
C ALA A 16 14.18 16.60 -6.96
N ALA A 17 15.07 15.86 -7.63
CA ALA A 17 16.51 16.04 -7.48
C ALA A 17 16.94 17.44 -7.94
N ALA A 18 17.57 18.23 -7.06
CA ALA A 18 18.23 19.47 -7.42
C ALA A 18 19.44 19.18 -8.34
N GLY A 19 19.61 19.98 -9.39
CA GLY A 19 20.58 19.74 -10.48
C GLY A 19 22.06 19.69 -10.04
N PRO A 20 22.94 19.04 -10.83
CA PRO A 20 24.31 18.76 -10.42
C PRO A 20 25.27 19.94 -10.61
N PRO A 21 26.21 20.19 -9.69
CA PRO A 21 27.45 20.88 -10.00
C PRO A 21 28.54 19.90 -10.47
N THR A 22 29.38 20.38 -11.39
CA THR A 22 30.53 19.74 -12.05
C THR A 22 31.75 19.57 -11.13
N PRO A 23 32.69 18.65 -11.45
CA PRO A 23 33.51 17.94 -10.47
C PRO A 23 34.96 18.43 -10.40
N ASP A 24 35.63 18.04 -9.31
CA ASP A 24 36.97 17.41 -9.35
C ASP A 24 37.25 16.79 -7.97
N VAL A 25 37.70 15.53 -7.92
CA VAL A 25 38.69 14.96 -6.98
C VAL A 25 38.79 13.43 -7.20
N VAL A 26 40.02 12.96 -7.36
CA VAL A 26 40.44 11.55 -7.48
C VAL A 26 40.68 10.97 -6.08
N VAL A 27 40.26 9.72 -5.82
CA VAL A 27 40.64 8.97 -4.61
C VAL A 27 41.05 7.54 -4.96
N GLN A 28 42.24 7.15 -4.49
CA GLN A 28 42.79 5.79 -4.53
C GLN A 28 42.21 4.93 -3.38
N SER A 29 41.90 3.67 -3.67
CA SER A 29 41.34 2.70 -2.72
C SER A 29 42.36 1.65 -2.29
N SER A 30 42.33 1.25 -1.00
CA SER A 30 42.88 -0.01 -0.52
C SER A 30 41.76 -0.84 0.13
N LEU A 31 41.61 -2.09 -0.34
CA LEU A 31 40.60 -3.07 0.09
C LEU A 31 40.91 -3.69 1.47
N PRO A 32 39.91 -3.90 2.33
CA PRO A 32 39.95 -4.92 3.37
C PRO A 32 39.14 -6.17 3.01
N THR A 33 39.60 -7.30 3.52
CA THR A 33 39.06 -8.67 3.32
C THR A 33 37.68 -8.89 3.99
N PRO A 34 36.85 -9.84 3.50
CA PRO A 34 35.47 -9.99 3.93
C PRO A 34 35.33 -10.74 5.26
N LEU A 35 34.41 -10.27 6.11
CA LEU A 35 33.94 -10.98 7.31
C LEU A 35 32.71 -11.83 6.96
N SER A 36 32.78 -13.11 7.31
CA SER A 36 31.70 -14.10 7.21
C SER A 36 30.55 -13.76 8.17
N GLY A 37 29.35 -13.54 7.61
CA GLY A 37 28.10 -13.38 8.35
C GLY A 37 27.02 -14.28 7.75
N HIS A 38 26.46 -15.16 8.58
CA HIS A 38 25.51 -16.21 8.19
C HIS A 38 24.16 -15.63 7.72
N ALA A 39 23.73 -16.02 6.51
CA ALA A 39 22.35 -15.89 6.02
C ALA A 39 21.45 -16.98 6.64
N PRO A 40 20.12 -16.77 6.75
CA PRO A 40 19.19 -17.85 7.07
C PRO A 40 19.17 -18.88 5.93
N SER A 41 19.09 -20.17 6.28
CA SER A 41 19.16 -21.30 5.36
C SER A 41 18.01 -21.33 4.35
N SER A 42 18.37 -21.23 3.07
CA SER A 42 17.52 -21.43 1.88
C SER A 42 17.25 -22.91 1.56
N SER A 43 16.94 -23.71 2.57
CA SER A 43 16.75 -25.16 2.39
C SER A 43 15.28 -25.51 2.20
N GLU A 44 14.70 -25.12 1.05
CA GLU A 44 13.48 -25.77 0.50
C GLU A 44 13.11 -25.36 -0.95
N LEU A 45 13.96 -24.62 -1.68
CA LEU A 45 13.79 -24.39 -3.12
C LEU A 45 14.63 -25.38 -3.91
N ASN A 46 14.12 -26.60 -4.08
CA ASN A 46 14.70 -27.56 -5.01
C ASN A 46 14.49 -27.05 -6.44
N HIS A 47 15.57 -26.59 -7.08
CA HIS A 47 15.58 -26.08 -8.44
C HIS A 47 15.64 -27.27 -9.41
N ASP A 48 14.51 -27.91 -9.67
CA ASP A 48 14.40 -28.86 -10.77
C ASP A 48 14.35 -28.06 -12.09
N SER A 49 15.41 -28.19 -12.88
CA SER A 49 15.58 -27.56 -14.20
C SER A 49 14.78 -28.27 -15.29
N ARG A 50 13.90 -29.22 -14.96
CA ARG A 50 13.00 -29.88 -15.90
C ARG A 50 11.68 -29.13 -16.04
N VAL A 51 11.64 -28.29 -17.06
CA VAL A 51 10.43 -27.66 -17.60
C VAL A 51 9.53 -28.74 -18.20
N PRO A 52 8.26 -28.90 -17.76
CA PRO A 52 7.25 -29.53 -18.61
C PRO A 52 6.95 -28.57 -19.77
N ASP A 53 7.01 -29.05 -21.01
CA ASP A 53 6.50 -28.33 -22.19
C ASP A 53 5.00 -28.07 -22.00
N VAL A 54 4.65 -26.94 -21.39
CA VAL A 54 3.27 -26.44 -21.33
C VAL A 54 3.14 -25.42 -22.44
N ALA A 55 2.28 -25.74 -23.42
CA ALA A 55 1.95 -24.84 -24.52
C ALA A 55 1.59 -23.44 -23.98
N ALA A 56 2.19 -22.40 -24.57
CA ALA A 56 1.87 -21.01 -24.25
C ALA A 56 0.36 -20.79 -24.37
N ALA A 57 -0.28 -20.38 -23.28
CA ALA A 57 -1.71 -20.09 -23.29
C ALA A 57 -1.99 -18.98 -24.32
N THR A 58 -2.82 -19.28 -25.32
CA THR A 58 -3.26 -18.31 -26.32
C THR A 58 -4.41 -17.50 -25.75
N GLY A 59 -4.14 -16.27 -25.29
CA GLY A 59 -5.14 -15.36 -24.74
C GLY A 59 -4.56 -14.38 -23.72
N PRO A 60 -5.35 -13.37 -23.29
CA PRO A 60 -4.90 -12.40 -22.31
C PRO A 60 -4.57 -13.07 -20.98
N ALA A 61 -3.42 -12.72 -20.38
CA ALA A 61 -2.97 -13.28 -19.13
C ALA A 61 -3.93 -12.96 -17.98
N GLN A 62 -4.23 -13.94 -17.12
CA GLN A 62 -4.98 -13.71 -15.88
C GLN A 62 -4.00 -13.31 -14.77
N LEU A 63 -4.09 -12.06 -14.33
CA LEU A 63 -3.25 -11.51 -13.26
C LEU A 63 -4.08 -11.37 -11.99
N PHE A 64 -3.49 -11.65 -10.84
CA PHE A 64 -4.19 -11.54 -9.56
C PHE A 64 -3.23 -11.25 -8.40
N GLN A 65 -3.79 -10.82 -7.26
CA GLN A 65 -3.10 -10.73 -5.98
C GLN A 65 -3.79 -11.67 -5.00
N VAL A 66 -3.04 -12.40 -4.19
CA VAL A 66 -3.60 -13.28 -3.16
C VAL A 66 -4.21 -12.43 -2.04
N ALA A 67 -5.49 -12.64 -1.77
CA ALA A 67 -6.25 -11.97 -0.73
C ALA A 67 -7.44 -12.84 -0.29
N PRO A 68 -7.95 -12.68 0.95
CA PRO A 68 -9.11 -13.40 1.43
C PRO A 68 -10.36 -12.93 0.65
N PRO A 69 -11.27 -13.85 0.26
CA PRO A 69 -12.49 -13.48 -0.43
C PRO A 69 -13.41 -12.67 0.49
N ILE A 70 -14.06 -11.65 -0.08
CA ILE A 70 -15.08 -10.88 0.64
C ILE A 70 -16.42 -11.59 0.48
N GLN A 71 -17.01 -12.04 1.60
CA GLN A 71 -18.25 -12.81 1.56
C GLN A 71 -19.44 -11.87 1.36
N VAL A 72 -20.03 -11.95 0.17
CA VAL A 72 -21.26 -11.24 -0.19
C VAL A 72 -22.44 -12.21 -0.15
N PRO A 73 -23.53 -11.91 0.59
CA PRO A 73 -24.72 -12.77 0.62
C PRO A 73 -25.33 -12.96 -0.77
N THR A 74 -25.90 -14.14 -1.04
CA THR A 74 -26.63 -14.39 -2.29
C THR A 74 -28.14 -14.14 -2.11
N GLY A 75 -28.82 -13.69 -3.18
CA GLY A 75 -30.28 -13.55 -3.23
C GLY A 75 -30.85 -12.14 -2.98
N LYS A 76 -32.16 -12.06 -2.69
CA LYS A 76 -32.99 -10.82 -2.70
C LYS A 76 -32.62 -9.73 -1.66
N LYS A 77 -31.56 -9.90 -0.87
CA LYS A 77 -31.13 -8.96 0.18
C LYS A 77 -29.98 -8.04 -0.26
N VAL A 78 -29.64 -8.07 -1.54
CA VAL A 78 -28.51 -7.36 -2.12
C VAL A 78 -28.99 -6.38 -3.19
N CYS A 79 -28.36 -5.21 -3.26
CA CYS A 79 -28.47 -4.29 -4.38
C CYS A 79 -27.12 -4.14 -5.05
N THR A 80 -27.13 -4.03 -6.37
CA THR A 80 -25.95 -3.74 -7.16
C THR A 80 -26.14 -2.42 -7.91
N ALA A 81 -25.02 -1.71 -8.13
CA ALA A 81 -24.98 -0.54 -8.99
C ALA A 81 -23.70 -0.58 -9.82
N VAL A 82 -23.80 -0.31 -11.12
CA VAL A 82 -22.64 -0.03 -11.96
C VAL A 82 -22.19 1.40 -11.65
N LEU A 83 -20.97 1.53 -11.13
CA LEU A 83 -20.38 2.82 -10.78
C LEU A 83 -19.62 3.42 -11.95
N MET A 84 -18.94 2.57 -12.73
CA MET A 84 -18.16 2.95 -13.89
C MET A 84 -18.17 1.80 -14.90
N GLU A 85 -18.41 2.14 -16.15
CA GLU A 85 -18.08 1.31 -17.31
C GLU A 85 -17.35 2.26 -18.28
N HIS A 86 -16.03 2.11 -18.36
CA HIS A 86 -15.19 3.09 -19.03
C HIS A 86 -13.96 2.49 -19.67
N SER A 87 -13.56 3.07 -20.79
CA SER A 87 -12.43 2.66 -21.60
C SER A 87 -11.41 3.82 -21.63
N PHE A 88 -10.30 3.65 -20.91
CA PHE A 88 -9.26 4.67 -20.84
C PHE A 88 -8.33 4.54 -22.05
N ASN A 89 -8.59 5.36 -23.08
CA ASN A 89 -7.74 5.47 -24.28
C ASN A 89 -6.62 6.51 -24.12
N ASN A 90 -6.78 7.43 -23.18
CA ASN A 90 -5.75 8.37 -22.74
C ASN A 90 -5.97 8.65 -21.25
N THR A 91 -4.97 8.34 -20.46
CA THR A 91 -5.00 8.36 -18.99
C THR A 91 -4.60 9.71 -18.39
N ARG A 92 -4.15 10.68 -19.20
CA ARG A 92 -3.69 11.98 -18.70
C ARG A 92 -4.82 13.02 -18.70
N GLY A 93 -5.15 13.53 -17.50
CA GLY A 93 -6.11 14.64 -17.32
C GLY A 93 -7.54 14.31 -17.77
N ARG A 94 -7.87 13.02 -17.89
CA ARG A 94 -9.17 12.53 -18.39
C ARG A 94 -9.76 11.48 -17.44
N PRO A 95 -10.14 11.89 -16.22
CA PRO A 95 -10.88 11.01 -15.31
C PRO A 95 -12.19 10.53 -15.91
N PHE A 96 -12.66 9.38 -15.43
CA PHE A 96 -14.08 9.08 -15.44
C PHE A 96 -14.77 9.88 -14.33
N ILE A 97 -15.89 10.54 -14.64
CA ILE A 97 -16.70 11.29 -13.67
C ILE A 97 -18.17 10.90 -13.86
N ALA A 98 -18.85 10.54 -12.77
CA ALA A 98 -20.27 10.22 -12.76
C ALA A 98 -20.96 10.69 -11.49
N GLN A 99 -22.28 10.89 -11.57
CA GLN A 99 -23.11 11.16 -10.39
C GLN A 99 -23.57 9.83 -9.79
N TYR A 100 -23.02 9.49 -8.62
CA TYR A 100 -23.46 8.36 -7.83
C TYR A 100 -24.75 8.69 -7.07
N LYS A 101 -25.71 7.76 -7.08
CA LYS A 101 -26.92 7.83 -6.26
C LYS A 101 -27.04 6.56 -5.41
N PRO A 102 -27.27 6.67 -4.09
CA PRO A 102 -27.46 5.51 -3.22
C PRO A 102 -28.64 4.64 -3.69
N PRO A 103 -28.52 3.30 -3.61
CA PRO A 103 -29.64 2.41 -3.93
C PRO A 103 -30.76 2.57 -2.90
N LYS A 104 -32.00 2.20 -3.28
CA LYS A 104 -33.17 2.30 -2.40
C LYS A 104 -33.18 1.30 -1.24
N CYS A 105 -32.37 0.25 -1.30
CA CYS A 105 -32.33 -0.75 -0.24
C CYS A 105 -31.54 -0.27 0.98
N LYS A 106 -31.81 -0.90 2.12
CA LYS A 106 -31.08 -0.64 3.36
C LYS A 106 -29.79 -1.46 3.36
N PHE A 107 -28.66 -0.81 3.62
CA PHE A 107 -27.35 -1.44 3.70
C PHE A 107 -26.51 -0.90 4.87
N ASP A 108 -25.63 -1.76 5.35
CA ASP A 108 -24.56 -1.41 6.30
C ASP A 108 -23.19 -1.95 5.85
N ARG A 109 -23.12 -2.65 4.71
CA ARG A 109 -21.92 -3.10 4.03
C ARG A 109 -21.92 -2.63 2.58
N VAL A 110 -20.74 -2.28 2.08
CA VAL A 110 -20.50 -1.91 0.69
C VAL A 110 -19.22 -2.57 0.22
N VAL A 111 -19.28 -3.32 -0.88
CA VAL A 111 -18.11 -3.92 -1.52
C VAL A 111 -18.07 -3.44 -2.96
N ILE A 112 -16.91 -2.98 -3.42
CA ILE A 112 -16.71 -2.66 -4.84
C ILE A 112 -15.99 -3.82 -5.52
N HIS A 113 -16.36 -4.04 -6.78
CA HIS A 113 -15.82 -5.06 -7.67
C HIS A 113 -15.23 -4.35 -8.88
N PHE A 114 -13.91 -4.44 -9.05
CA PHE A 114 -13.21 -3.81 -10.17
C PHE A 114 -12.71 -4.88 -11.13
N ASN A 115 -13.25 -4.88 -12.34
CA ASN A 115 -12.82 -5.73 -13.43
C ASN A 115 -12.04 -4.90 -14.45
N VAL A 116 -10.90 -5.40 -14.88
CA VAL A 116 -10.10 -4.75 -15.92
C VAL A 116 -9.75 -5.75 -17.00
N SER A 117 -9.86 -5.30 -18.24
CA SER A 117 -9.38 -6.02 -19.41
C SER A 117 -8.57 -5.07 -20.29
N VAL A 118 -7.37 -5.52 -20.61
CA VAL A 118 -6.42 -4.80 -21.47
C VAL A 118 -6.14 -5.67 -22.68
N ARG A 119 -6.15 -5.05 -23.86
CA ARG A 119 -5.60 -5.63 -25.08
C ARG A 119 -4.26 -4.93 -25.34
N GLY A 120 -3.24 -5.70 -25.72
CA GLY A 120 -1.93 -5.14 -25.98
C GLY A 120 -1.11 -4.81 -24.73
N GLN A 121 0.10 -4.34 -24.99
CA GLN A 121 1.09 -3.99 -23.98
C GLN A 121 0.80 -2.59 -23.41
N GLN A 122 0.79 -2.48 -22.08
CA GLN A 122 0.51 -1.27 -21.31
C GLN A 122 1.47 -1.19 -20.13
N ASN A 123 1.96 0.02 -19.81
CA ASN A 123 2.72 0.28 -18.60
C ASN A 123 1.82 0.34 -17.36
N ASP A 124 2.45 0.21 -16.18
CA ASP A 124 1.78 0.40 -14.89
C ASP A 124 1.26 1.82 -14.74
N ARG A 125 0.09 1.93 -14.12
CA ARG A 125 -0.62 3.18 -13.87
C ARG A 125 -1.28 3.16 -12.52
N THR A 126 -1.30 4.31 -11.86
CA THR A 126 -1.98 4.49 -10.58
C THR A 126 -3.45 4.81 -10.82
N GLY A 127 -4.34 3.95 -10.35
CA GLY A 127 -5.77 4.23 -10.24
C GLY A 127 -6.08 4.92 -8.91
N VAL A 128 -6.89 5.98 -8.94
CA VAL A 128 -7.37 6.68 -7.74
C VAL A 128 -8.86 6.97 -7.86
N MET A 129 -9.62 6.53 -6.86
CA MET A 129 -11.05 6.74 -6.79
C MET A 129 -11.38 7.80 -5.73
N TYR A 130 -12.23 8.75 -6.10
CA TYR A 130 -12.75 9.79 -5.24
C TYR A 130 -14.28 9.73 -5.13
N LEU A 131 -14.79 10.01 -3.92
CA LEU A 131 -16.18 10.41 -3.70
C LEU A 131 -16.18 11.88 -3.23
N ASP A 132 -16.73 12.75 -4.07
CA ASP A 132 -16.52 14.20 -4.02
C ASP A 132 -15.02 14.53 -3.96
N ASN A 133 -14.54 15.07 -2.83
CA ASN A 133 -13.13 15.46 -2.62
C ASN A 133 -12.36 14.47 -1.73
N THR A 134 -12.93 13.30 -1.46
CA THR A 134 -12.37 12.28 -0.57
C THR A 134 -11.81 11.14 -1.41
N GLU A 135 -10.50 10.90 -1.34
CA GLU A 135 -9.89 9.68 -1.90
C GLU A 135 -10.41 8.48 -1.11
N VAL A 136 -11.00 7.49 -1.77
CA VAL A 136 -11.55 6.31 -1.09
C VAL A 136 -10.83 5.02 -1.47
N TRP A 137 -10.05 5.03 -2.54
CA TRP A 137 -9.27 3.88 -2.97
C TRP A 137 -8.14 4.28 -3.90
N ARG A 138 -7.01 3.59 -3.76
CA ARG A 138 -5.82 3.71 -4.58
C ARG A 138 -5.33 2.33 -4.99
N THR A 139 -5.04 2.17 -6.27
CA THR A 139 -4.70 0.89 -6.90
C THR A 139 -3.62 1.09 -7.97
N MET A 140 -2.94 0.02 -8.35
CA MET A 140 -1.93 0.01 -9.39
C MET A 140 -2.29 -1.04 -10.45
N THR A 141 -2.16 -0.67 -11.71
CA THR A 141 -2.29 -1.62 -12.82
C THR A 141 -0.95 -2.29 -13.08
N PRO A 142 -0.91 -3.61 -13.35
CA PRO A 142 0.33 -4.30 -13.70
C PRO A 142 0.70 -4.00 -15.15
N GLN A 143 1.99 -4.06 -15.48
CA GLN A 143 2.41 -3.99 -16.88
C GLN A 143 1.89 -5.23 -17.64
N THR A 144 1.37 -5.04 -18.86
CA THR A 144 0.79 -6.12 -19.69
C THR A 144 1.72 -6.51 -20.86
N THR A 145 1.44 -7.63 -21.53
CA THR A 145 2.17 -8.10 -22.74
C THR A 145 1.39 -7.76 -24.02
N PRO A 146 1.97 -7.95 -25.21
CA PRO A 146 1.23 -7.84 -26.47
C PRO A 146 -0.08 -8.65 -26.52
N ASP A 147 -0.16 -9.79 -25.82
CA ASP A 147 -1.38 -10.60 -25.72
C ASP A 147 -2.47 -10.01 -24.80
N GLY A 148 -2.15 -8.94 -24.06
CA GLY A 148 -3.04 -8.31 -23.09
C GLY A 148 -3.10 -9.01 -21.74
N ALA A 149 -4.00 -8.53 -20.87
CA ALA A 149 -4.21 -9.07 -19.54
C ALA A 149 -5.63 -8.80 -19.02
N GLN A 150 -6.04 -9.57 -18.01
CA GLN A 150 -7.27 -9.38 -17.25
C GLN A 150 -7.00 -9.57 -15.76
N TRP A 151 -7.68 -8.80 -14.93
CA TRP A 151 -7.65 -8.98 -13.47
C TRP A 151 -8.93 -8.46 -12.83
N HIS A 152 -9.14 -8.91 -11.60
CA HIS A 152 -10.27 -8.54 -10.76
C HIS A 152 -9.81 -8.23 -9.34
N TRP A 153 -10.46 -7.26 -8.70
CA TRP A 153 -10.24 -6.95 -7.29
C TRP A 153 -11.54 -6.58 -6.57
N ASP A 154 -11.73 -7.18 -5.40
CA ASP A 154 -12.80 -6.87 -4.46
C ASP A 154 -12.26 -6.03 -3.30
N LYS A 155 -12.90 -4.90 -3.01
CA LYS A 155 -12.54 -4.05 -1.86
C LYS A 155 -13.75 -3.79 -0.97
N ASP A 156 -13.58 -4.02 0.34
CA ASP A 156 -14.55 -3.61 1.35
C ASP A 156 -14.47 -2.08 1.54
N MET A 157 -15.57 -1.41 1.24
CA MET A 157 -15.72 0.05 1.31
C MET A 157 -16.62 0.47 2.48
N THR A 158 -16.90 -0.45 3.41
CA THR A 158 -17.85 -0.25 4.52
C THR A 158 -17.42 0.88 5.46
N HIS A 159 -16.13 1.13 5.65
CA HIS A 159 -15.67 2.23 6.51
C HIS A 159 -16.04 3.61 5.95
N TYR A 160 -16.33 3.72 4.64
CA TYR A 160 -16.83 4.92 3.97
C TYR A 160 -18.37 5.04 3.97
N LEU A 161 -19.09 4.29 4.81
CA LEU A 161 -20.56 4.17 4.75
C LEU A 161 -21.32 5.51 4.77
N SER A 162 -20.82 6.52 5.46
CA SER A 162 -21.42 7.86 5.50
C SER A 162 -21.40 8.57 4.14
N LEU A 163 -20.39 8.31 3.30
CA LEU A 163 -20.30 8.83 1.93
C LEU A 163 -21.28 8.12 1.00
N TRP A 164 -21.36 6.78 1.08
CA TRP A 164 -22.24 5.94 0.25
C TRP A 164 -23.73 6.16 0.49
N ARG A 165 -24.12 6.76 1.62
CA ARG A 165 -25.54 7.02 1.97
C ARG A 165 -26.10 8.28 1.34
N GLN A 166 -25.30 9.06 0.63
CA GLN A 166 -25.72 10.32 0.01
C GLN A 166 -25.37 10.32 -1.48
N PRO A 167 -26.10 11.08 -2.32
CA PRO A 167 -25.64 11.37 -3.67
C PRO A 167 -24.27 12.05 -3.63
N ARG A 168 -23.36 11.62 -4.52
CA ARG A 168 -21.97 12.07 -4.58
C ARG A 168 -21.53 12.16 -6.02
N THR A 169 -20.51 12.96 -6.29
CA THR A 169 -19.76 12.81 -7.53
C THR A 169 -18.70 11.73 -7.34
N LEU A 170 -18.77 10.69 -8.15
CA LEU A 170 -17.73 9.67 -8.25
C LEU A 170 -16.74 10.12 -9.33
N ARG A 171 -15.46 10.07 -8.99
CA ARG A 171 -14.38 10.28 -9.94
C ARG A 171 -13.40 9.11 -9.86
N PHE A 172 -12.97 8.60 -11.00
CA PHE A 172 -11.91 7.60 -11.10
C PHE A 172 -10.85 8.10 -12.07
N ASP A 173 -9.67 8.37 -11.52
CA ASP A 173 -8.47 8.69 -12.27
C ASP A 173 -7.68 7.42 -12.52
N LEU A 174 -7.17 7.26 -13.73
CA LEU A 174 -6.10 6.32 -14.02
C LEU A 174 -4.95 7.15 -14.54
N VAL A 175 -3.91 7.36 -13.74
CA VAL A 175 -2.84 8.32 -14.04
C VAL A 175 -1.57 7.57 -14.43
N ASP A 176 -0.96 8.01 -15.52
CA ASP A 176 0.38 7.56 -15.92
C ASP A 176 1.44 8.31 -15.11
N GLY A 177 2.29 7.56 -14.43
CA GLY A 177 3.39 8.08 -13.62
C GLY A 177 4.65 8.43 -14.42
N THR A 178 4.62 8.35 -15.76
CA THR A 178 5.79 8.61 -16.61
C THR A 178 5.49 9.57 -17.77
N ILE A 179 6.53 10.30 -18.19
CA ILE A 179 6.52 11.16 -19.38
C ILE A 179 7.08 10.34 -20.55
N ALA A 180 6.21 10.07 -21.53
CA ALA A 180 6.47 9.64 -22.90
C ALA A 180 6.70 8.13 -23.16
N GLY A 181 5.71 7.52 -23.85
CA GLY A 181 5.83 6.29 -24.63
C GLY A 181 4.48 5.94 -25.27
N PRO A 182 4.41 5.52 -26.55
CA PRO A 182 3.14 5.21 -27.19
C PRO A 182 2.71 3.79 -26.82
N SER A 183 1.59 3.66 -26.10
CA SER A 183 0.69 2.52 -26.32
C SER A 183 -0.72 2.95 -25.99
N ILE A 184 -1.47 3.18 -27.06
CA ILE A 184 -2.80 3.81 -27.09
C ILE A 184 -3.91 2.75 -27.12
N ASP A 185 -3.60 1.53 -26.67
CA ASP A 185 -4.62 0.51 -26.52
C ASP A 185 -5.46 0.76 -25.26
N ALA A 186 -6.75 0.56 -25.43
CA ALA A 186 -7.77 0.89 -24.45
C ALA A 186 -7.70 0.00 -23.19
N ILE A 187 -7.61 0.61 -22.00
CA ILE A 187 -7.83 -0.11 -20.73
C ILE A 187 -9.33 -0.09 -20.44
N ASN A 188 -9.99 -1.23 -20.62
CA ASN A 188 -11.41 -1.39 -20.35
C ASN A 188 -11.62 -1.72 -18.88
N THR A 189 -12.48 -0.95 -18.22
CA THR A 189 -12.75 -1.07 -16.79
C THR A 189 -14.25 -1.14 -16.53
N THR A 190 -14.62 -2.00 -15.59
CA THR A 190 -15.97 -2.04 -15.03
C THR A 190 -15.87 -2.05 -13.52
N LEU A 191 -16.41 -1.02 -12.88
CA LEU A 191 -16.53 -0.91 -11.43
C LEU A 191 -17.99 -1.06 -11.04
N THR A 192 -18.30 -2.05 -10.21
CA THR A 192 -19.63 -2.22 -9.65
C THR A 192 -19.57 -2.16 -8.12
N ALA A 193 -20.65 -1.74 -7.49
CA ALA A 193 -20.78 -1.78 -6.04
C ALA A 193 -21.95 -2.66 -5.63
N THR A 194 -21.70 -3.48 -4.62
CA THR A 194 -22.68 -4.35 -4.00
C THR A 194 -22.99 -3.87 -2.58
N PHE A 195 -24.28 -3.60 -2.33
CA PHE A 195 -24.81 -3.05 -1.09
C PHE A 195 -25.67 -4.10 -0.41
N PHE A 196 -25.37 -4.40 0.85
CA PHE A 196 -26.09 -5.42 1.60
C PHE A 196 -26.07 -5.15 3.10
N ARG A 197 -26.82 -5.98 3.83
CA ARG A 197 -26.72 -6.06 5.29
C ARG A 197 -25.87 -7.25 5.65
N GLY A 198 -24.83 -7.03 6.45
CA GLY A 198 -24.06 -8.14 7.03
C GLY A 198 -24.92 -8.95 8.01
N ASP A 199 -24.63 -10.24 8.14
CA ASP A 199 -25.11 -10.99 9.30
C ASP A 199 -24.54 -10.32 10.56
N ARG A 200 -25.32 -10.29 11.64
CA ARG A 200 -25.09 -9.48 12.85
C ARG A 200 -23.86 -9.91 13.69
N GLY A 201 -22.74 -10.29 13.08
CA GLY A 201 -21.43 -10.26 13.73
C GLY A 201 -21.06 -8.80 13.96
N LYS A 202 -20.97 -8.38 15.23
CA LYS A 202 -20.60 -7.01 15.59
C LYS A 202 -19.24 -6.68 14.95
N ALA A 203 -19.23 -5.79 13.96
CA ALA A 203 -18.00 -5.10 13.58
C ALA A 203 -17.36 -4.56 14.88
N ILE A 204 -16.04 -4.68 15.02
CA ILE A 204 -15.37 -4.28 16.28
C ILE A 204 -15.64 -2.80 16.56
N SER A 205 -15.71 -2.00 15.50
CA SER A 205 -16.21 -0.63 15.52
C SER A 205 -17.22 -0.38 14.40
N ALA A 206 -18.18 0.50 14.65
CA ALA A 206 -18.99 1.10 13.59
C ALA A 206 -18.13 2.04 12.71
N PRO A 207 -18.45 2.17 11.41
CA PRO A 207 -17.87 3.19 10.53
C PRO A 207 -18.02 4.62 11.04
N ALA A 208 -17.29 5.54 10.44
CA ALA A 208 -17.36 6.97 10.76
C ALA A 208 -18.72 7.57 10.42
N ASP A 209 -19.26 8.41 11.32
CA ASP A 209 -20.49 9.17 11.07
C ASP A 209 -20.23 10.36 10.13
N LEU A 210 -19.03 10.92 10.16
CA LEU A 210 -18.58 12.02 9.31
C LEU A 210 -17.15 11.77 8.82
N ILE A 211 -16.93 12.05 7.54
CA ILE A 211 -15.62 12.01 6.89
C ILE A 211 -15.26 13.39 6.37
N ILE A 212 -14.11 13.90 6.79
CA ILE A 212 -13.60 15.22 6.39
C ILE A 212 -12.37 15.00 5.49
N PRO A 213 -12.39 15.43 4.22
CA PRO A 213 -11.23 15.31 3.34
C PRO A 213 -10.17 16.38 3.67
N ILE A 214 -8.92 15.96 3.82
CA ILE A 214 -7.74 16.82 3.87
C ILE A 214 -6.95 16.53 2.59
N SER A 215 -7.10 17.42 1.62
CA SER A 215 -6.65 17.24 0.24
C SER A 215 -6.41 18.60 -0.42
N ASN A 216 -5.77 18.63 -1.61
CA ASN A 216 -5.39 19.86 -2.32
C ASN A 216 -6.60 20.65 -2.87
N ARG A 217 -7.75 19.98 -3.07
CA ARG A 217 -9.02 20.56 -3.54
C ARG A 217 -8.86 21.58 -4.71
N PRO A 218 -8.18 21.22 -5.82
CA PRO A 218 -7.80 22.17 -6.88
C PRO A 218 -8.94 22.75 -7.73
N GLY A 219 -10.21 22.62 -7.32
CA GLY A 219 -11.35 22.88 -8.20
C GLY A 219 -11.64 21.70 -9.16
N TYR A 220 -12.74 21.76 -9.91
CA TYR A 220 -13.26 20.63 -10.70
C TYR A 220 -12.57 20.41 -12.05
N ASP A 221 -11.38 20.96 -12.25
CA ASP A 221 -10.75 21.11 -13.57
C ASP A 221 -9.90 19.91 -13.99
N GLY A 222 -10.27 18.69 -13.57
CA GLY A 222 -9.54 17.48 -13.98
C GLY A 222 -8.20 17.26 -13.26
N GLU A 223 -7.78 18.15 -12.37
CA GLU A 223 -6.55 18.02 -11.60
C GLU A 223 -6.66 16.97 -10.47
N PRO A 224 -5.56 16.26 -10.13
CA PRO A 224 -5.56 15.32 -9.01
C PRO A 224 -5.82 16.04 -7.68
N MET A 225 -6.66 15.45 -6.83
CA MET A 225 -7.04 16.07 -5.56
C MET A 225 -6.04 15.81 -4.43
N HIS A 226 -5.01 15.01 -4.64
CA HIS A 226 -3.94 14.77 -3.66
C HIS A 226 -2.89 15.89 -3.67
N PHE A 227 -2.11 15.97 -2.58
CA PHE A 227 -0.94 16.84 -2.53
C PHE A 227 0.26 16.19 -3.22
N ILE A 228 1.10 17.01 -3.85
CA ILE A 228 2.41 16.62 -4.37
C ILE A 228 3.48 17.38 -3.57
N TRP A 229 4.29 16.66 -2.83
CA TRP A 229 5.32 17.17 -1.93
C TRP A 229 6.71 16.91 -2.51
N PRO A 230 7.70 17.81 -2.40
CA PRO A 230 7.65 19.10 -1.72
C PRO A 230 7.17 20.23 -2.62
N GLU A 231 6.65 19.93 -3.83
CA GLU A 231 6.23 20.94 -4.80
C GLU A 231 5.03 21.78 -4.31
N GLN A 232 4.20 21.21 -3.44
CA GLN A 232 2.99 21.82 -2.90
C GLN A 232 3.03 21.86 -1.38
N ASN A 233 2.42 22.91 -0.83
CA ASN A 233 2.14 23.00 0.59
C ASN A 233 0.97 22.08 0.95
N ALA A 234 1.26 20.98 1.64
CA ALA A 234 0.26 20.01 2.08
C ALA A 234 -0.42 20.43 3.40
N THR A 235 -0.92 21.67 3.47
CA THR A 235 -1.68 22.20 4.61
C THR A 235 -3.14 22.42 4.23
N ASN A 236 -4.07 21.95 5.06
CA ASN A 236 -5.49 22.26 4.95
C ASN A 236 -6.02 22.87 6.26
N THR A 237 -7.04 23.72 6.15
CA THR A 237 -7.68 24.37 7.30
C THR A 237 -9.12 23.89 7.42
N ILE A 238 -9.48 23.31 8.57
CA ILE A 238 -10.77 22.65 8.79
C ILE A 238 -11.36 22.98 10.16
N SER A 239 -12.70 23.00 10.25
CA SER A 239 -13.44 23.11 11.51
C SER A 239 -14.00 21.76 11.93
N PHE A 240 -13.93 21.43 13.22
CA PHE A 240 -14.52 20.20 13.74
C PHE A 240 -15.92 20.41 14.33
N PRO A 241 -16.80 19.39 14.25
CA PRO A 241 -18.02 19.35 15.04
C PRO A 241 -17.69 19.37 16.53
N ARG A 242 -18.42 20.19 17.30
CA ARG A 242 -18.19 20.35 18.74
C ARG A 242 -18.49 19.09 19.58
N ASN A 243 -19.16 18.10 18.99
CA ASN A 243 -19.64 16.88 19.64
C ASN A 243 -18.93 15.60 19.15
N ALA A 244 -17.76 15.72 18.53
CA ALA A 244 -16.94 14.58 18.16
C ALA A 244 -16.44 13.86 19.43
N ASN A 245 -16.53 12.53 19.46
CA ASN A 245 -16.07 11.72 20.60
C ASN A 245 -14.90 10.77 20.26
N ARG A 246 -14.56 10.67 18.98
CA ARG A 246 -13.42 9.96 18.42
C ARG A 246 -13.04 10.62 17.10
N ALA A 247 -11.75 10.77 16.85
CA ALA A 247 -11.23 11.18 15.55
C ALA A 247 -9.99 10.36 15.19
N VAL A 248 -9.97 9.81 13.98
CA VAL A 248 -8.81 9.11 13.41
C VAL A 248 -8.44 9.78 12.11
N PHE A 249 -7.16 10.08 11.94
CA PHE A 249 -6.58 10.58 10.71
C PHE A 249 -6.06 9.40 9.89
N SER A 250 -6.57 9.21 8.70
CA SER A 250 -6.09 8.19 7.76
C SER A 250 -5.20 8.82 6.71
N LEU A 251 -4.04 8.23 6.46
CA LEU A 251 -3.07 8.65 5.43
C LEU A 251 -2.85 7.56 4.38
N SER A 252 -3.21 7.85 3.14
CA SER A 252 -2.79 7.09 1.95
C SER A 252 -1.47 7.67 1.44
N ALA A 253 -0.37 6.91 1.45
CA ALA A 253 0.95 7.39 1.01
C ALA A 253 1.50 6.55 -0.14
N GLN A 254 1.95 7.19 -1.23
CA GLN A 254 2.48 6.53 -2.42
C GLN A 254 3.62 7.36 -3.01
N ALA A 255 4.71 6.68 -3.34
CA ALA A 255 5.83 7.24 -4.07
C ALA A 255 5.54 7.33 -5.59
N ARG A 256 6.22 8.26 -6.28
CA ARG A 256 6.06 8.52 -7.71
C ARG A 256 7.39 8.85 -8.36
N ASP A 257 7.47 8.79 -9.69
CA ASP A 257 8.67 9.12 -10.45
C ASP A 257 9.92 8.38 -9.90
N GLN A 258 11.02 9.08 -9.64
CA GLN A 258 12.24 8.48 -9.08
C GLN A 258 12.07 7.94 -7.65
N GLU A 259 11.08 8.45 -6.90
CA GLU A 259 10.80 8.01 -5.54
C GLU A 259 10.17 6.62 -5.50
N LYS A 260 9.66 6.06 -6.61
CA LYS A 260 9.14 4.68 -6.64
C LYS A 260 10.15 3.65 -6.10
N PHE A 261 11.44 3.98 -6.19
CA PHE A 261 12.57 3.16 -5.75
C PHE A 261 13.22 3.63 -4.44
N TRP A 262 12.56 4.49 -3.65
CA TRP A 262 13.17 5.14 -2.48
C TRP A 262 13.87 4.19 -1.52
N TRP A 263 13.33 2.97 -1.37
CA TRP A 263 13.89 1.92 -0.53
C TRP A 263 15.27 1.46 -0.98
N SER A 264 15.66 1.72 -2.23
CA SER A 264 16.95 1.43 -2.87
C SER A 264 17.77 2.67 -3.24
N ASN A 265 17.45 3.82 -2.67
CA ASN A 265 18.25 5.03 -2.87
C ASN A 265 19.67 4.87 -2.34
N LEU A 266 20.61 5.57 -2.98
CA LEU A 266 22.02 5.45 -2.67
C LEU A 266 22.48 6.55 -1.73
N ALA A 267 23.31 6.12 -0.80
CA ALA A 267 23.89 6.98 0.21
C ALA A 267 24.95 7.95 -0.34
N ASN A 268 25.78 7.45 -1.25
CA ASN A 268 26.95 8.15 -1.76
C ASN A 268 26.60 8.84 -3.10
N LEU A 269 26.78 10.16 -3.18
CA LEU A 269 26.49 10.93 -4.40
C LEU A 269 27.27 10.44 -5.63
N THR A 270 28.51 9.98 -5.48
CA THR A 270 29.31 9.42 -6.57
C THR A 270 28.71 8.12 -7.07
N MET A 271 28.30 7.23 -6.16
CA MET A 271 27.64 5.97 -6.53
C MET A 271 26.24 6.22 -7.12
N ALA A 272 25.48 7.14 -6.53
CA ALA A 272 24.20 7.62 -7.02
C ALA A 272 24.31 8.10 -8.47
N ARG A 273 25.31 8.94 -8.78
CA ARG A 273 25.61 9.39 -10.14
C ARG A 273 26.03 8.24 -11.05
N TYR A 274 26.89 7.33 -10.58
CA TYR A 274 27.36 6.19 -11.35
C TYR A 274 26.22 5.25 -11.76
N PHE A 275 25.27 4.99 -10.85
CA PHE A 275 24.12 4.12 -11.10
C PHE A 275 22.84 4.83 -11.56
N GLY A 276 22.90 6.16 -11.79
CA GLY A 276 21.72 6.94 -12.18
C GLY A 276 20.58 6.92 -11.15
N ARG A 277 20.89 6.78 -9.86
CA ARG A 277 19.92 6.75 -8.76
C ARG A 277 19.93 8.04 -7.95
N PRO A 278 18.83 8.42 -7.28
CA PRO A 278 18.81 9.55 -6.37
C PRO A 278 19.73 9.35 -5.16
N ALA A 279 20.43 10.41 -4.76
CA ALA A 279 21.27 10.45 -3.57
C ALA A 279 20.48 10.87 -2.32
N HIS A 280 19.44 10.12 -1.98
CA HIS A 280 18.55 10.41 -0.85
C HIS A 280 18.59 9.27 0.18
N VAL A 281 18.14 9.56 1.40
CA VAL A 281 18.00 8.52 2.43
C VAL A 281 17.02 7.44 1.97
N ALA A 282 17.32 6.17 2.26
CA ALA A 282 16.46 5.04 1.89
C ALA A 282 15.40 4.71 2.97
N TRP A 283 14.80 5.76 3.53
CA TRP A 283 13.78 5.73 4.59
C TRP A 283 12.86 6.95 4.44
N ARG A 284 11.56 6.79 4.67
CA ARG A 284 10.58 7.89 4.60
C ARG A 284 9.86 8.01 5.93
N GLU A 285 9.75 9.24 6.44
CA GLU A 285 8.88 9.56 7.56
C GLU A 285 7.90 10.62 7.12
N ILE A 286 6.62 10.32 7.24
CA ILE A 286 5.56 11.28 6.94
C ILE A 286 5.01 11.76 8.28
N GLN A 287 5.15 13.05 8.54
CA GLN A 287 4.68 13.69 9.76
C GLN A 287 3.33 14.36 9.52
N ILE A 288 2.45 14.25 10.51
CA ILE A 288 1.13 14.87 10.53
C ILE A 288 1.15 15.87 11.68
N LEU A 289 0.92 17.15 11.37
CA LEU A 289 0.91 18.23 12.33
C LEU A 289 -0.49 18.83 12.45
N ILE A 290 -0.90 19.12 13.69
CA ILE A 290 -2.14 19.84 14.02
C ILE A 290 -1.74 21.16 14.65
N ASP A 291 -2.12 22.28 14.03
CA ASP A 291 -1.74 23.64 14.47
C ASP A 291 -0.22 23.83 14.66
N GLY A 292 0.58 23.15 13.82
CA GLY A 292 2.04 23.21 13.86
C GLY A 292 2.69 22.26 14.88
N GLU A 293 1.91 21.48 15.63
CA GLU A 293 2.41 20.50 16.60
C GLU A 293 2.28 19.07 16.05
N LEU A 294 3.30 18.23 16.28
CA LEU A 294 3.33 16.84 15.79
C LEU A 294 2.23 15.99 16.44
N ALA A 295 1.28 15.51 15.64
CA ALA A 295 0.17 14.68 16.07
C ALA A 295 0.41 13.18 15.85
N GLY A 296 1.19 12.83 14.83
CA GLY A 296 1.51 11.44 14.49
C GLY A 296 2.52 11.33 13.36
N VAL A 297 3.04 10.12 13.18
CA VAL A 297 3.99 9.77 12.10
C VAL A 297 3.52 8.53 11.36
N SER A 298 3.87 8.42 10.10
CA SER A 298 3.67 7.22 9.28
C SER A 298 4.94 6.88 8.53
N TRP A 299 5.39 5.63 8.66
CA TRP A 299 6.45 5.08 7.85
C TRP A 299 5.85 4.14 6.80
N PRO A 300 5.85 4.55 5.52
CA PRO A 300 5.07 3.87 4.49
C PRO A 300 5.59 2.46 4.20
N TYR A 301 4.68 1.59 3.77
CA TYR A 301 5.02 0.27 3.26
C TYR A 301 5.93 0.39 2.02
N PRO A 302 7.09 -0.29 1.97
CA PRO A 302 8.02 -0.21 0.84
C PRO A 302 7.47 -1.00 -0.35
N THR A 303 6.56 -0.38 -1.10
CA THR A 303 5.87 -0.98 -2.24
C THR A 303 6.83 -1.20 -3.41
N VAL A 304 6.83 -2.42 -3.96
CA VAL A 304 7.49 -2.75 -5.24
C VAL A 304 6.43 -2.60 -6.33
N PHE A 305 6.59 -1.58 -7.17
CA PHE A 305 5.58 -1.18 -8.15
C PHE A 305 5.53 -2.14 -9.34
N ALA A 306 4.32 -2.49 -9.79
CA ALA A 306 4.07 -3.57 -10.74
C ALA A 306 4.51 -3.32 -12.20
N GLY A 307 5.16 -2.20 -12.49
CA GLY A 307 5.84 -1.93 -13.76
C GLY A 307 7.31 -1.56 -13.62
N ASP A 308 7.84 -1.64 -12.40
CA ASP A 308 9.24 -1.33 -12.11
C ASP A 308 10.07 -2.61 -11.93
N VAL A 309 11.40 -2.44 -11.85
CA VAL A 309 12.38 -3.53 -11.75
C VAL A 309 12.39 -4.43 -12.99
N VAL A 310 11.48 -5.42 -13.06
CA VAL A 310 11.25 -6.31 -14.20
C VAL A 310 9.79 -6.78 -14.15
N SER A 311 9.04 -6.61 -15.23
CA SER A 311 7.59 -6.87 -15.27
C SER A 311 7.20 -8.31 -14.90
N GLN A 312 8.07 -9.26 -15.20
CA GLN A 312 7.88 -10.69 -14.98
C GLN A 312 7.90 -11.05 -13.50
N LEU A 313 8.46 -10.18 -12.64
CA LEU A 313 8.36 -10.34 -11.19
C LEU A 313 6.92 -10.28 -10.71
N HIS A 314 5.98 -9.69 -11.47
CA HIS A 314 4.59 -9.47 -11.07
C HIS A 314 3.59 -10.34 -11.84
N ARG A 315 4.02 -11.50 -12.38
CA ARG A 315 3.16 -12.37 -13.22
C ARG A 315 3.25 -13.86 -12.90
N PRO A 316 2.10 -14.57 -12.78
CA PRO A 316 0.74 -14.05 -12.85
C PRO A 316 0.29 -13.41 -11.52
N VAL A 317 1.12 -13.52 -10.46
CA VAL A 317 0.81 -13.01 -9.13
C VAL A 317 1.52 -11.67 -8.91
N VAL A 318 0.75 -10.60 -8.73
CA VAL A 318 1.31 -9.27 -8.49
C VAL A 318 1.80 -9.10 -7.04
N GLY A 319 2.60 -8.07 -6.78
CA GLY A 319 3.18 -7.80 -5.47
C GLY A 319 2.13 -7.42 -4.42
N ILE A 320 2.51 -7.46 -3.14
CA ILE A 320 1.59 -7.10 -2.05
C ILE A 320 1.18 -5.63 -2.18
N ASN A 321 -0.10 -5.33 -1.92
CA ASN A 321 -0.71 -4.00 -2.02
C ASN A 321 -0.70 -3.38 -3.43
N THR A 322 -0.52 -4.18 -4.50
CA THR A 322 -0.64 -3.68 -5.88
C THR A 322 -2.06 -3.21 -6.17
N PHE A 323 -3.07 -4.04 -5.88
CA PHE A 323 -4.46 -3.70 -6.19
C PHE A 323 -5.17 -2.87 -5.11
N ASP A 324 -4.60 -2.81 -3.91
CA ASP A 324 -5.12 -1.98 -2.82
C ASP A 324 -3.97 -1.45 -1.96
N ILE A 325 -3.57 -0.20 -2.24
CA ILE A 325 -2.56 0.50 -1.44
C ILE A 325 -3.21 0.93 -0.13
N ARG A 326 -2.76 0.35 0.97
CA ARG A 326 -3.37 0.55 2.30
C ARG A 326 -3.03 1.91 2.90
N GLU A 327 -3.98 2.44 3.65
CA GLU A 327 -3.83 3.64 4.44
C GLU A 327 -3.31 3.34 5.86
N HIS A 328 -2.62 4.30 6.47
CA HIS A 328 -2.18 4.25 7.87
C HIS A 328 -3.15 5.00 8.79
N GLU A 329 -3.49 4.45 9.95
CA GLU A 329 -4.39 5.05 10.95
C GLU A 329 -3.60 5.76 12.06
N ILE A 330 -3.88 7.05 12.28
CA ILE A 330 -3.36 7.82 13.42
C ILE A 330 -4.54 8.28 14.27
N ASP A 331 -4.63 7.82 15.52
CA ASP A 331 -5.74 8.23 16.40
C ASP A 331 -5.49 9.62 16.99
N ILE A 332 -6.22 10.62 16.49
CA ILE A 332 -6.13 12.01 16.93
C ILE A 332 -7.20 12.35 17.99
N THR A 333 -7.84 11.35 18.61
CA THR A 333 -8.79 11.57 19.71
C THR A 333 -8.20 12.42 20.85
N PRO A 334 -6.89 12.32 21.20
CA PRO A 334 -6.29 13.21 22.19
C PRO A 334 -6.38 14.71 21.85
N TRP A 335 -6.54 15.06 20.58
CA TRP A 335 -6.63 16.45 20.11
C TRP A 335 -8.05 17.02 20.15
N LEU A 336 -9.08 16.20 20.39
CA LEU A 336 -10.48 16.66 20.39
C LEU A 336 -10.78 17.85 21.32
N PRO A 337 -10.18 17.98 22.53
CA PRO A 337 -10.44 19.16 23.37
C PRO A 337 -10.02 20.48 22.70
N GLN A 338 -8.97 20.44 21.87
CA GLN A 338 -8.55 21.58 21.05
C GLN A 338 -9.41 21.72 19.80
N LEU A 339 -9.57 20.63 19.02
CA LEU A 339 -10.24 20.66 17.73
C LEU A 339 -11.73 21.04 17.83
N CYS A 340 -12.43 20.58 18.87
CA CYS A 340 -13.87 20.81 19.06
C CYS A 340 -14.22 22.19 19.64
N ASN A 341 -13.27 23.13 19.69
CA ASN A 341 -13.49 24.48 20.21
C ASN A 341 -14.37 25.37 19.29
N GLY A 342 -14.66 24.89 18.07
CA GLY A 342 -15.45 25.55 17.03
C GLY A 342 -14.74 26.68 16.29
N ARG A 343 -13.41 26.72 16.36
CA ARG A 343 -12.53 27.48 15.49
C ARG A 343 -12.02 26.57 14.36
N ASN A 344 -11.32 27.18 13.41
CA ASN A 344 -10.60 26.46 12.39
C ASN A 344 -9.23 26.02 12.92
N HIS A 345 -8.78 24.87 12.45
CA HIS A 345 -7.52 24.24 12.79
C HIS A 345 -6.77 23.84 11.52
N THR A 346 -5.44 23.94 11.56
CA THR A 346 -4.58 23.58 10.45
C THR A 346 -4.09 22.15 10.59
N PHE A 347 -4.07 21.42 9.48
CA PHE A 347 -3.51 20.09 9.36
C PHE A 347 -2.45 20.13 8.27
N THR A 348 -1.20 19.84 8.64
CA THR A 348 -0.06 19.85 7.72
C THR A 348 0.53 18.46 7.61
N ILE A 349 0.84 18.03 6.38
CA ILE A 349 1.54 16.79 6.10
C ILE A 349 2.91 17.16 5.53
N GLN A 350 3.98 16.54 6.02
CA GLN A 350 5.33 16.82 5.53
C GLN A 350 6.23 15.58 5.60
N ASP A 351 7.26 15.54 4.75
CA ASP A 351 8.39 14.60 4.89
C ASP A 351 9.68 15.40 5.13
N PRO A 352 10.14 15.47 6.39
CA PRO A 352 11.35 16.21 6.73
C PRO A 352 12.61 15.55 6.16
N ASN A 353 12.53 14.29 5.70
CA ASN A 353 13.68 13.50 5.28
C ASN A 353 13.97 13.52 3.78
N SER A 354 13.06 14.06 2.97
CA SER A 354 13.19 14.15 1.51
C SER A 354 14.48 14.86 1.03
N SER A 355 15.12 15.68 1.88
CA SER A 355 16.36 16.40 1.56
C SER A 355 17.63 15.88 2.25
N PHE A 356 17.54 14.85 3.10
CA PHE A 356 18.75 14.33 3.76
C PHE A 356 19.58 13.47 2.80
N GLN A 357 20.90 13.63 2.89
CA GLN A 357 21.88 12.66 2.37
C GLN A 357 22.17 11.68 3.52
N ALA A 358 22.01 10.36 3.33
CA ALA A 358 22.34 9.38 4.37
C ALA A 358 23.31 8.31 3.87
N ILE A 359 23.71 7.43 4.78
CA ILE A 359 24.86 6.52 4.79
C ILE A 359 24.40 5.11 4.31
N GLU A 360 25.32 4.25 3.85
CA GLU A 360 25.07 2.88 3.32
C GLU A 360 24.12 2.02 4.19
N LYS A 361 24.01 2.37 5.47
CA LYS A 361 23.11 1.78 6.44
C LYS A 361 22.34 2.89 7.17
N VAL A 362 21.02 2.79 7.19
CA VAL A 362 20.12 3.62 7.98
C VAL A 362 19.58 2.79 9.14
N THR A 363 19.59 3.35 10.34
CA THR A 363 18.85 2.82 11.49
C THR A 363 18.15 3.99 12.16
N ALA A 364 16.83 3.93 12.24
CA ALA A 364 15.98 4.95 12.83
C ALA A 364 15.10 4.34 13.92
N HIS A 365 14.85 5.12 14.97
CA HIS A 365 13.95 4.79 16.05
C HIS A 365 13.22 6.05 16.50
N THR A 366 11.89 5.99 16.53
CA THR A 366 11.03 7.10 16.94
C THR A 366 10.05 6.63 17.99
N PHE A 367 9.88 7.43 19.06
CA PHE A 367 8.83 7.26 20.06
C PHE A 367 8.03 8.55 20.18
N LEU A 368 6.71 8.46 20.06
CA LEU A 368 5.76 9.56 20.20
C LEU A 368 4.69 9.18 21.23
N ASN A 369 4.31 10.12 22.09
CA ASN A 369 3.22 9.95 23.03
C ASN A 369 2.44 11.27 23.20
N VAL A 370 1.18 11.27 22.81
CA VAL A 370 0.28 12.43 22.89
C VAL A 370 -0.87 12.09 23.84
N THR A 371 -1.08 12.92 24.87
CA THR A 371 -2.15 12.71 25.85
C THR A 371 -2.98 13.97 26.06
N SER A 372 -4.30 13.83 26.05
CA SER A 372 -5.24 14.91 26.34
C SER A 372 -5.46 15.08 27.84
N ALA A 373 -5.85 16.28 28.28
CA ALA A 373 -6.36 16.48 29.63
C ALA A 373 -7.67 15.72 29.92
N LYS A 374 -8.71 15.89 29.08
CA LYS A 374 -10.01 15.22 29.23
C LYS A 374 -10.81 15.24 27.93
N VAL A 375 -11.15 14.06 27.42
CA VAL A 375 -12.12 13.86 26.34
C VAL A 375 -13.44 13.39 26.94
N ILE A 376 -14.55 13.99 26.50
CA ILE A 376 -15.89 13.56 26.89
C ILE A 376 -16.48 12.76 25.72
N THR A 377 -16.83 11.52 26.00
CA THR A 377 -17.52 10.62 25.07
C THR A 377 -18.95 10.38 25.54
N GLU A 378 -19.76 9.75 24.71
CA GLU A 378 -21.14 9.38 25.06
C GLU A 378 -21.22 8.45 26.28
N LYS A 379 -20.17 7.66 26.52
CA LYS A 379 -20.17 6.60 27.54
C LYS A 379 -19.27 6.90 28.74
N SER A 380 -18.34 7.85 28.63
CA SER A 380 -17.47 8.24 29.73
C SER A 380 -16.78 9.57 29.48
N ALA A 381 -16.10 10.08 30.50
CA ALA A 381 -15.13 11.16 30.35
C ALA A 381 -13.78 10.74 30.97
N GLY A 382 -12.68 11.11 30.31
CA GLY A 382 -11.33 10.84 30.81
C GLY A 382 -10.26 11.22 29.79
N PRO A 383 -8.98 11.07 30.13
CA PRO A 383 -7.90 11.32 29.17
C PRO A 383 -7.95 10.32 28.01
N ALA A 384 -7.54 10.77 26.83
CA ALA A 384 -7.21 9.96 25.67
C ALA A 384 -5.72 10.08 25.40
N THR A 385 -5.08 8.96 25.07
CA THR A 385 -3.66 8.87 24.74
C THR A 385 -3.49 8.14 23.41
N TRP A 386 -2.59 8.66 22.58
CA TRP A 386 -2.06 8.05 21.38
C TRP A 386 -0.54 7.89 21.55
N SER A 387 -0.01 6.70 21.28
CA SER A 387 1.42 6.44 21.31
C SER A 387 1.87 5.66 20.09
N GLN A 388 3.07 5.97 19.59
CA GLN A 388 3.71 5.24 18.51
C GLN A 388 5.16 4.94 18.90
N GLU A 389 5.62 3.73 18.60
CA GLU A 389 7.01 3.31 18.74
C GLU A 389 7.41 2.58 17.47
N LEU A 390 8.38 3.11 16.73
CA LEU A 390 8.74 2.64 15.39
C LEU A 390 10.25 2.41 15.26
N TRP A 391 10.66 1.35 14.54
CA TRP A 391 12.05 1.03 14.20
C TRP A 391 12.22 0.72 12.72
N ALA A 392 13.21 1.36 12.09
CA ALA A 392 13.51 1.15 10.68
C ALA A 392 14.99 0.84 10.55
N LYS A 393 15.29 -0.14 9.71
CA LYS A 393 16.64 -0.48 9.31
C LYS A 393 16.66 -0.67 7.80
N ASN A 394 17.54 0.05 7.12
CA ASN A 394 17.83 -0.17 5.71
C ASN A 394 19.33 -0.42 5.57
N THR A 395 19.72 -1.47 4.86
CA THR A 395 21.11 -1.73 4.48
C THR A 395 21.16 -1.93 2.97
N VAL A 396 21.94 -1.11 2.28
CA VAL A 396 22.20 -1.27 0.84
C VAL A 396 23.66 -1.62 0.62
N SER A 397 23.95 -2.58 -0.25
CA SER A 397 25.29 -3.06 -0.52
C SER A 397 25.49 -3.31 -2.01
N PHE A 398 26.63 -2.83 -2.52
CA PHE A 398 27.06 -2.95 -3.91
C PHE A 398 28.38 -3.70 -3.93
N TYR A 399 28.48 -4.72 -4.77
CA TYR A 399 29.70 -5.50 -4.99
C TYR A 399 29.99 -5.55 -6.49
N GLU A 400 31.21 -5.95 -6.85
CA GLU A 400 31.57 -6.22 -8.24
C GLU A 400 31.26 -5.05 -9.19
N TYR A 401 31.61 -3.82 -8.77
CA TYR A 401 31.32 -2.60 -9.53
C TYR A 401 29.83 -2.38 -9.84
N GLY A 402 28.93 -2.93 -9.02
CA GLY A 402 27.48 -2.82 -9.16
C GLY A 402 26.81 -3.96 -9.93
N LEU A 403 27.57 -4.98 -10.31
CA LEU A 403 27.02 -6.21 -10.88
C LEU A 403 26.26 -7.03 -9.84
N LEU A 404 26.55 -6.86 -8.54
CA LEU A 404 25.75 -7.43 -7.46
C LEU A 404 25.25 -6.31 -6.53
N ASN A 405 23.93 -6.21 -6.43
CA ASN A 405 23.24 -5.22 -5.63
C ASN A 405 22.35 -5.94 -4.62
N ILE A 406 22.49 -5.65 -3.33
CA ILE A 406 21.67 -6.23 -2.27
C ILE A 406 21.08 -5.10 -1.43
N ASN A 407 19.81 -5.22 -1.09
CA ASN A 407 19.12 -4.28 -0.23
C ASN A 407 18.20 -5.02 0.72
N THR A 408 18.29 -4.68 2.00
CA THR A 408 17.38 -5.17 3.03
C THR A 408 16.76 -4.00 3.78
N VAL A 409 15.44 -3.90 3.71
CA VAL A 409 14.64 -2.96 4.49
C VAL A 409 13.84 -3.73 5.53
N ASN A 410 13.79 -3.20 6.73
CA ASN A 410 12.95 -3.70 7.79
C ASN A 410 12.30 -2.51 8.52
N ILE A 411 10.98 -2.43 8.48
CA ILE A 411 10.19 -1.44 9.21
C ILE A 411 9.29 -2.17 10.20
N THR A 412 9.35 -1.80 11.47
CA THR A 412 8.44 -2.28 12.50
C THR A 412 7.83 -1.12 13.26
N GLY A 413 6.62 -1.31 13.77
CA GLY A 413 6.03 -0.31 14.65
C GLY A 413 4.88 -0.84 15.49
N ILE A 414 4.61 -0.11 16.56
CA ILE A 414 3.52 -0.35 17.50
C ILE A 414 2.79 0.97 17.69
N ASP A 415 1.54 1.00 17.26
CA ASP A 415 0.62 2.11 17.52
C ASP A 415 -0.36 1.69 18.61
N SER A 416 -0.72 2.59 19.51
CA SER A 416 -1.68 2.31 20.57
C SER A 416 -2.50 3.51 20.99
N THR A 417 -3.79 3.28 21.19
CA THR A 417 -4.73 4.25 21.75
C THR A 417 -5.32 3.73 23.04
N ARG A 418 -5.40 4.59 24.05
CA ARG A 418 -6.16 4.32 25.27
C ARG A 418 -7.02 5.52 25.63
N THR A 419 -8.30 5.28 25.84
CA THR A 419 -9.23 6.30 26.35
C THR A 419 -9.79 5.91 27.70
N GLY A 420 -10.13 6.90 28.54
CA GLY A 420 -10.89 6.70 29.78
C GLY A 420 -12.28 6.05 29.57
N ALA A 421 -12.70 5.83 28.32
CA ALA A 421 -13.96 5.17 27.94
C ALA A 421 -13.83 3.67 27.65
N GLY A 422 -12.63 3.10 27.81
CA GLY A 422 -12.37 1.71 27.45
C GLY A 422 -12.27 1.47 25.94
N MET A 423 -12.30 2.52 25.11
CA MET A 423 -11.89 2.39 23.72
C MET A 423 -10.38 2.16 23.68
N GLN A 424 -10.00 1.06 23.07
CA GLN A 424 -8.63 0.62 22.89
C GLN A 424 -8.42 0.28 21.42
N TYR A 425 -7.24 0.60 20.92
CA TYR A 425 -6.74 0.22 19.62
C TYR A 425 -5.25 -0.08 19.77
N THR A 426 -4.80 -1.15 19.13
CA THR A 426 -3.38 -1.46 19.00
C THR A 426 -3.15 -2.01 17.60
N ALA A 427 -2.15 -1.49 16.91
CA ALA A 427 -1.63 -2.07 15.69
C ALA A 427 -0.15 -2.39 15.88
N LYS A 428 0.27 -3.61 15.54
CA LYS A 428 1.68 -3.96 15.39
C LYS A 428 1.94 -4.35 13.96
N TYR A 429 2.97 -3.79 13.36
CA TYR A 429 3.29 -4.05 11.97
C TYR A 429 4.77 -4.35 11.78
N HIS A 430 5.05 -5.17 10.76
CA HIS A 430 6.39 -5.54 10.32
C HIS A 430 6.40 -5.68 8.79
N TYR A 431 7.23 -4.88 8.13
CA TYR A 431 7.35 -4.78 6.68
C TYR A 431 8.79 -5.08 6.26
N PRO A 432 9.18 -6.37 6.15
CA PRO A 432 10.46 -6.75 5.59
C PRO A 432 10.42 -6.63 4.06
N LEU A 433 11.49 -6.12 3.47
CA LEU A 433 11.77 -6.16 2.04
C LEU A 433 13.23 -6.60 1.85
N PHE A 434 13.45 -7.55 0.97
CA PHE A 434 14.75 -7.94 0.46
C PHE A 434 14.72 -7.82 -1.05
N TYR A 435 15.78 -7.23 -1.60
CA TYR A 435 15.98 -7.08 -3.03
C TYR A 435 17.42 -7.45 -3.33
N LYS A 436 17.62 -8.32 -4.31
CA LYS A 436 18.92 -8.66 -4.84
C LYS A 436 18.86 -8.60 -6.36
N SER A 437 19.88 -8.02 -6.98
CA SER A 437 20.07 -8.05 -8.42
C SER A 437 21.50 -8.43 -8.72
N THR A 438 21.68 -9.41 -9.59
CA THR A 438 22.97 -9.82 -10.14
C THR A 438 22.96 -9.63 -11.65
N SER A 439 24.12 -9.30 -12.21
CA SER A 439 24.32 -9.25 -13.65
C SER A 439 25.66 -9.89 -13.99
N THR A 440 25.66 -10.80 -14.96
CA THR A 440 26.86 -11.44 -15.49
C THR A 440 26.96 -11.13 -16.98
N ILE A 441 28.20 -11.00 -17.45
CA ILE A 441 28.52 -10.80 -18.85
C ILE A 441 29.32 -12.02 -19.28
N ALA A 442 28.80 -12.77 -20.26
CA ALA A 442 29.49 -13.91 -20.84
C ALA A 442 30.63 -13.40 -21.73
N GLU A 443 31.83 -13.95 -21.58
CA GLU A 443 32.99 -13.60 -22.41
C GLU A 443 33.33 -14.81 -23.32
N PRO A 444 33.55 -14.63 -24.64
CA PRO A 444 33.70 -13.37 -25.40
C PRO A 444 32.41 -12.88 -26.08
N GLU A 445 31.30 -13.58 -25.89
CA GLU A 445 30.03 -13.34 -26.59
C GLU A 445 29.38 -12.00 -26.18
N GLU A 446 29.73 -11.47 -25.01
CA GLU A 446 29.18 -10.28 -24.33
C GLU A 446 27.65 -10.36 -24.11
N ASP A 447 27.11 -11.56 -24.02
CA ASP A 447 25.72 -11.80 -23.61
C ASP A 447 25.54 -11.43 -22.14
N VAL A 448 24.42 -10.79 -21.81
CA VAL A 448 24.13 -10.32 -20.46
C VAL A 448 23.04 -11.17 -19.85
N THR A 449 23.32 -11.78 -18.70
CA THR A 449 22.31 -12.42 -17.86
C THR A 449 22.12 -11.60 -16.61
N SER A 450 20.91 -11.13 -16.35
CA SER A 450 20.55 -10.49 -15.08
C SER A 450 19.54 -11.34 -14.33
N GLU A 451 19.81 -11.61 -13.06
CA GLU A 451 18.86 -12.22 -12.13
C GLU A 451 18.43 -11.16 -11.11
N THR A 452 17.13 -11.14 -10.83
CA THR A 452 16.55 -10.28 -9.80
C THR A 452 15.71 -11.12 -8.87
N GLU A 453 15.93 -10.97 -7.57
CA GLU A 453 15.23 -11.65 -6.50
C GLU A 453 14.61 -10.60 -5.58
N VAL A 454 13.32 -10.77 -5.29
CA VAL A 454 12.56 -9.88 -4.42
C VAL A 454 11.81 -10.72 -3.41
N PHE A 455 11.95 -10.38 -2.13
CA PHE A 455 11.05 -10.84 -1.08
C PHE A 455 10.42 -9.63 -0.40
N GLN A 456 9.10 -9.63 -0.26
CA GLN A 456 8.35 -8.58 0.40
C GLN A 456 7.37 -9.23 1.38
N GLY A 457 7.31 -8.73 2.61
CA GLY A 457 6.40 -9.23 3.63
C GLY A 457 5.54 -8.13 4.22
N LEU A 458 4.36 -8.49 4.70
CA LEU A 458 3.48 -7.62 5.47
C LEU A 458 2.86 -8.43 6.60
N LYS A 459 3.26 -8.13 7.84
CA LYS A 459 2.61 -8.64 9.05
C LYS A 459 1.87 -7.51 9.75
N LEU A 460 0.62 -7.76 10.12
CA LEU A 460 -0.24 -6.76 10.75
C LEU A 460 -1.12 -7.42 11.82
N ASP A 461 -0.89 -7.04 13.06
CA ASP A 461 -1.67 -7.46 14.22
C ASP A 461 -2.48 -6.27 14.74
N ILE A 462 -3.79 -6.27 14.47
CA ILE A 462 -4.68 -5.21 14.95
C ILE A 462 -5.65 -5.77 15.99
N LYS A 463 -5.80 -5.06 17.10
CA LYS A 463 -6.80 -5.33 18.14
C LYS A 463 -7.56 -4.06 18.49
N GLY A 464 -8.84 -4.24 18.82
CA GLY A 464 -9.70 -3.14 19.24
C GLY A 464 -10.30 -2.37 18.08
N SER A 465 -10.54 -1.07 18.29
CA SER A 465 -11.49 -0.29 17.50
C SER A 465 -10.90 0.22 16.17
N ALA A 466 -10.41 -0.65 15.29
CA ALA A 466 -9.94 -0.23 13.95
C ALA A 466 -11.01 0.55 13.18
N VAL A 467 -10.59 1.47 12.30
CA VAL A 467 -11.49 2.17 11.37
C VAL A 467 -11.66 1.37 10.09
N PHE A 468 -10.57 0.81 9.56
CA PHE A 468 -10.59 0.00 8.35
C PHE A 468 -11.04 -1.44 8.62
N PRO A 469 -11.72 -2.08 7.65
CA PRO A 469 -12.01 -3.51 7.70
C PRO A 469 -10.73 -4.32 7.83
N LEU A 470 -10.75 -5.39 8.64
CA LEU A 470 -9.58 -6.23 8.90
C LEU A 470 -9.60 -7.55 8.10
N GLY A 471 -10.59 -7.72 7.20
CA GLY A 471 -10.82 -8.92 6.40
C GLY A 471 -11.62 -10.00 7.15
N MET A 472 -11.61 -9.98 8.48
CA MET A 472 -12.35 -10.91 9.33
C MET A 472 -13.88 -10.71 9.27
N GLU A 473 -14.35 -9.59 8.73
CA GLU A 473 -15.78 -9.24 8.60
C GLU A 473 -16.57 -10.25 7.75
N SER A 474 -15.87 -10.99 6.89
CA SER A 474 -16.40 -12.08 6.07
C SER A 474 -16.61 -13.38 6.85
N TYR A 475 -16.17 -13.47 8.10
CA TYR A 475 -16.07 -14.73 8.85
C TYR A 475 -16.82 -14.66 10.18
N GLN A 476 -17.08 -15.82 10.76
CA GLN A 476 -17.64 -15.96 12.11
C GLN A 476 -16.70 -16.79 12.98
N PRO A 477 -16.57 -16.49 14.29
CA PRO A 477 -15.82 -17.34 15.21
C PRO A 477 -16.37 -18.78 15.22
N LYS A 478 -15.49 -19.77 15.44
CA LYS A 478 -15.88 -21.18 15.56
C LYS A 478 -16.89 -21.38 16.70
N ASP A 479 -16.62 -20.74 17.84
CA ASP A 479 -17.57 -20.61 18.94
C ASP A 479 -18.47 -19.38 18.70
N LYS A 480 -19.69 -19.63 18.22
CA LYS A 480 -20.67 -18.58 17.89
C LYS A 480 -21.11 -17.72 19.08
N THR A 481 -20.75 -18.10 20.31
CA THR A 481 -20.99 -17.27 21.51
C THR A 481 -19.96 -16.15 21.66
N ARG A 482 -18.83 -16.22 20.94
CA ARG A 482 -17.75 -15.23 20.96
C ARG A 482 -17.85 -14.25 19.81
N SER A 483 -17.08 -13.17 19.90
CA SER A 483 -16.89 -12.18 18.84
C SER A 483 -15.41 -11.93 18.62
N PHE A 484 -15.01 -11.69 17.38
CA PHE A 484 -13.67 -11.22 17.09
C PHE A 484 -13.41 -9.86 17.73
N ARG A 485 -12.18 -9.68 18.23
CA ARG A 485 -11.67 -8.47 18.88
C ARG A 485 -10.52 -7.83 18.10
N GLY A 486 -10.09 -8.47 17.01
CA GLY A 486 -8.98 -8.06 16.18
C GLY A 486 -8.67 -9.10 15.12
N ALA A 487 -7.67 -8.83 14.30
CA ALA A 487 -7.16 -9.76 13.30
C ALA A 487 -5.63 -9.75 13.29
N ARG A 488 -5.07 -10.87 12.84
CA ARG A 488 -3.67 -11.01 12.46
C ARG A 488 -3.63 -11.36 10.98
N LEU A 489 -2.84 -10.63 10.23
CA LEU A 489 -2.59 -10.84 8.81
C LEU A 489 -1.09 -11.05 8.62
N ASP A 490 -0.72 -12.11 7.91
CA ASP A 490 0.65 -12.39 7.50
C ASP A 490 0.65 -12.76 6.01
N THR A 491 1.28 -11.93 5.18
CA THR A 491 1.45 -12.20 3.75
C THR A 491 2.88 -11.97 3.33
N SER A 492 3.37 -12.85 2.47
CA SER A 492 4.69 -12.77 1.86
C SER A 492 4.59 -12.99 0.37
N TRP A 493 5.41 -12.28 -0.38
CA TRP A 493 5.57 -12.39 -1.81
C TRP A 493 7.05 -12.50 -2.12
N GLU A 494 7.42 -13.57 -2.81
CA GLU A 494 8.77 -13.86 -3.25
C GLU A 494 8.74 -14.04 -4.76
N SER A 495 9.64 -13.37 -5.47
CA SER A 495 9.73 -13.50 -6.91
C SER A 495 11.17 -13.41 -7.39
N ILE A 496 11.52 -14.31 -8.30
CA ILE A 496 12.80 -14.34 -9.00
C ILE A 496 12.52 -14.20 -10.48
N ALA A 497 13.23 -13.30 -11.16
CA ALA A 497 13.21 -13.16 -12.61
C ALA A 497 14.63 -13.23 -13.15
N ILE A 498 14.82 -13.99 -14.21
CA ILE A 498 16.09 -14.13 -14.94
C ILE A 498 15.85 -13.63 -16.35
N VAL A 499 16.64 -12.65 -16.76
CA VAL A 499 16.62 -12.07 -18.11
C VAL A 499 17.95 -12.37 -18.76
N HIS A 500 17.93 -13.13 -19.84
CA HIS A 500 19.08 -13.36 -20.71
C HIS A 500 18.92 -12.51 -21.97
N ARG A 501 19.96 -11.76 -22.32
CA ARG A 501 19.96 -10.89 -23.50
C ARG A 501 21.24 -11.11 -24.28
N VAL A 502 21.08 -11.42 -25.56
CA VAL A 502 22.23 -11.55 -26.48
C VAL A 502 22.82 -10.16 -26.75
N LYS A 503 24.14 -10.08 -26.90
CA LYS A 503 24.91 -8.82 -27.06
C LYS A 503 24.30 -7.82 -28.05
N ASP A 504 23.83 -8.30 -29.20
CA ASP A 504 23.27 -7.48 -30.27
C ASP A 504 21.80 -7.07 -30.04
N ASN A 505 21.23 -7.49 -28.90
CA ASN A 505 19.85 -7.26 -28.50
C ASN A 505 18.83 -7.86 -29.48
N SER A 506 19.24 -8.85 -30.29
CA SER A 506 18.37 -9.56 -31.24
C SER A 506 17.36 -10.47 -30.54
N THR A 507 17.75 -11.03 -29.39
CA THR A 507 16.89 -11.90 -28.57
C THR A 507 16.96 -11.50 -27.10
N THR A 508 15.83 -11.70 -26.40
CA THR A 508 15.74 -11.57 -24.95
C THR A 508 14.84 -12.69 -24.44
N ASP A 509 15.42 -13.58 -23.63
CA ASP A 509 14.71 -14.67 -22.98
C ASP A 509 14.46 -14.31 -21.52
N VAL A 510 13.25 -14.56 -21.03
CA VAL A 510 12.88 -14.23 -19.65
C VAL A 510 12.21 -15.42 -18.98
N GLY A 511 12.77 -15.86 -17.86
CA GLY A 511 12.16 -16.81 -16.94
C GLY A 511 11.78 -16.14 -15.63
N ALA A 512 10.73 -16.61 -14.97
CA ALA A 512 10.36 -16.13 -13.64
C ALA A 512 9.71 -17.22 -12.78
N SER A 513 9.93 -17.16 -11.47
CA SER A 513 9.25 -17.98 -10.48
C SER A 513 8.72 -17.09 -9.38
N GLN A 514 7.55 -17.44 -8.83
CA GLN A 514 6.95 -16.67 -7.75
C GLN A 514 6.30 -17.57 -6.71
N VAL A 515 6.27 -17.06 -5.48
CA VAL A 515 5.45 -17.59 -4.39
C VAL A 515 4.73 -16.41 -3.74
N GLN A 516 3.43 -16.54 -3.52
CA GLN A 516 2.70 -15.65 -2.62
C GLN A 516 1.90 -16.46 -1.62
N ALA A 517 2.16 -16.20 -0.34
CA ALA A 517 1.44 -16.81 0.77
C ALA A 517 0.61 -15.75 1.49
N PHE A 518 -0.60 -16.11 1.89
CA PHE A 518 -1.46 -15.25 2.68
C PHE A 518 -2.12 -16.04 3.80
N ASN A 519 -2.08 -15.47 5.01
CA ASN A 519 -2.76 -16.02 6.16
C ASN A 519 -3.54 -14.93 6.90
N LEU A 520 -4.77 -15.26 7.28
CA LEU A 520 -5.63 -14.43 8.10
C LEU A 520 -6.07 -15.21 9.34
N TRP A 521 -5.96 -14.58 10.51
CA TRP A 521 -6.51 -15.09 11.75
C TRP A 521 -7.40 -14.04 12.42
N GLY A 522 -8.48 -14.50 13.03
CA GLY A 522 -9.31 -13.72 13.93
C GLY A 522 -8.82 -13.86 15.36
N VAL A 523 -8.75 -12.75 16.10
CA VAL A 523 -8.43 -12.74 17.52
C VAL A 523 -9.73 -12.79 18.31
N VAL A 524 -9.89 -13.75 19.21
CA VAL A 524 -11.04 -13.87 20.12
C VAL A 524 -10.59 -13.82 21.57
N ASP A 525 -11.53 -13.54 22.48
CA ASP A 525 -11.28 -13.68 23.92
C ASP A 525 -10.96 -15.16 24.23
N GLY A 526 -9.90 -15.40 24.99
CA GLY A 526 -9.43 -16.74 25.34
C GLY A 526 -10.23 -17.37 26.49
N PRO A 527 -9.98 -18.64 26.83
CA PRO A 527 -10.76 -19.38 27.81
C PRO A 527 -10.58 -18.90 29.25
N SER A 528 -9.49 -18.21 29.57
CA SER A 528 -9.27 -17.57 30.87
C SER A 528 -9.40 -16.05 30.77
N SER A 529 -9.85 -15.41 31.86
CA SER A 529 -9.98 -13.95 31.95
C SER A 529 -8.67 -13.26 31.57
N GLY A 530 -8.72 -12.36 30.56
CA GLY A 530 -7.56 -11.63 30.07
C GLY A 530 -6.68 -12.35 29.04
N SER A 531 -6.96 -13.61 28.70
CA SER A 531 -6.27 -14.32 27.61
C SER A 531 -6.89 -14.00 26.24
N SER A 532 -6.10 -14.13 25.17
CA SER A 532 -6.60 -14.11 23.78
C SER A 532 -6.32 -15.45 23.11
N ALA A 533 -7.24 -15.91 22.27
CA ALA A 533 -6.99 -17.02 21.34
C ALA A 533 -7.00 -16.50 19.90
N ILE A 534 -6.37 -17.24 18.99
CA ILE A 534 -6.36 -16.95 17.55
C ILE A 534 -6.98 -18.09 16.77
N GLU A 535 -7.82 -17.76 15.80
CA GLU A 535 -8.50 -18.72 14.94
C GLU A 535 -8.12 -18.45 13.48
N ARG A 536 -7.58 -19.44 12.75
CA ARG A 536 -7.26 -19.27 11.32
C ARG A 536 -8.56 -19.15 10.52
N LEU A 537 -8.71 -18.07 9.79
CA LEU A 537 -9.88 -17.74 8.97
C LEU A 537 -9.64 -18.04 7.49
N TYR A 538 -8.42 -17.76 7.02
CA TYR A 538 -8.04 -17.94 5.62
C TYR A 538 -6.56 -18.30 5.51
N HIS A 539 -6.27 -19.16 4.55
CA HIS A 539 -4.94 -19.48 4.08
C HIS A 539 -5.03 -19.65 2.57
N ARG A 540 -4.05 -19.12 1.84
CA ARG A 540 -3.81 -19.47 0.46
C ARG A 540 -2.32 -19.41 0.16
N PHE A 541 -1.81 -20.41 -0.54
CA PHE A 541 -0.43 -20.48 -0.98
C PHE A 541 -0.40 -20.71 -2.49
N VAL A 542 0.20 -19.78 -3.22
CA VAL A 542 0.29 -19.86 -4.68
C VAL A 542 1.74 -19.90 -5.09
N LYS A 543 2.09 -20.84 -5.97
CA LYS A 543 3.37 -20.91 -6.66
C LYS A 543 3.16 -20.84 -8.16
N SER A 544 3.97 -20.04 -8.85
CA SER A 544 3.98 -19.93 -10.30
C SER A 544 5.39 -20.05 -10.87
N VAL A 545 5.49 -20.57 -12.09
CA VAL A 545 6.73 -20.63 -12.89
C VAL A 545 6.37 -20.24 -14.31
N ASN A 546 7.12 -19.31 -14.89
CA ASN A 546 6.95 -18.77 -16.24
C ASN A 546 5.49 -18.39 -16.55
N SER A 547 4.91 -17.56 -15.67
CA SER A 547 3.51 -17.12 -15.75
C SER A 547 2.43 -18.22 -15.61
N THR A 548 2.83 -19.46 -15.31
CA THR A 548 1.90 -20.59 -15.12
C THR A 548 1.80 -20.94 -13.64
N ILE A 549 0.57 -21.09 -13.12
CA ILE A 549 0.35 -21.55 -11.74
C ILE A 549 0.69 -23.04 -11.67
N VAL A 550 1.61 -23.40 -10.77
CA VAL A 550 2.05 -24.79 -10.54
C VAL A 550 1.57 -25.35 -9.20
N SER A 551 1.19 -24.49 -8.25
CA SER A 551 0.48 -24.86 -7.02
C SER A 551 -0.45 -23.71 -6.58
N ASP A 552 -1.64 -24.06 -6.08
CA ASP A 552 -2.64 -23.14 -5.50
C ASP A 552 -3.40 -23.91 -4.41
N GLU A 553 -2.95 -23.75 -3.17
CA GLU A 553 -3.43 -24.46 -1.97
C GLU A 553 -4.35 -23.61 -1.10
#